data_AF-A0A1F5LSL4-F1
#
_entry.id   AF-A0A1F5LSL4-F1
#
_cell.length_a   1.000
_cell.length_b   1.000
_cell.length_c   1.000
_cell.angle_alpha   90.00
_cell.angle_beta   90.00
_cell.angle_gamma   90.00
#
_symmetry.space_group_name_H-M   'P 1'
#
loop_
_entity.id
_entity.type
_entity.pdbx_description
1 polymer ?
#
loop_
_entity_poly.entity_id
_entity_poly.type
_entity_poly.pdbx_seq_one_letter_code
_entity_poly.pdbx_strand_id
1 'polypeptide(L)'
;MDLAPAYLAPPVGLRHKITTDEGFSRRDPRDGPYGVFISHVNEGVYRAIDTGPYEHLWNQSTIFIMSLLWESNDQREWAKKQLISINTAIDRQNETKLNHPPGTGCIEVHNLHRAGIQLDLAVRDVKFYRSTARYEDVRDFVWERIQNRNYPESWAITRRQFQLHVTKFKSKSSVSNALDIEDGAYQRPNA
;
A
#
# COMPACT_ATOMS: atom_id res chain seq x y z
N MET A 1 7.68 9.95 -21.94
CA MET A 1 6.49 9.13 -22.25
C MET A 1 5.39 9.63 -21.35
N ASP A 2 4.37 10.24 -21.92
CA ASP A 2 3.17 10.61 -21.16
C ASP A 2 2.38 9.35 -20.85
N LEU A 3 1.96 9.20 -19.58
CA LEU A 3 1.09 8.09 -19.17
C LEU A 3 -0.27 8.24 -19.87
N ALA A 4 -0.89 7.12 -20.23
CA ALA A 4 -2.25 7.07 -20.80
C ALA A 4 -3.27 7.85 -19.91
N PRO A 5 -4.43 8.27 -20.45
CA PRO A 5 -5.42 9.07 -19.72
C PRO A 5 -5.81 8.45 -18.36
N ALA A 6 -6.21 9.29 -17.41
CA ALA A 6 -6.63 8.86 -16.07
C ALA A 6 -7.75 7.80 -16.15
N TYR A 7 -7.55 6.70 -15.44
CA TYR A 7 -8.51 5.61 -15.32
C TYR A 7 -9.67 6.07 -14.41
N LEU A 8 -10.90 5.72 -14.80
CA LEU A 8 -12.12 5.88 -14.01
C LEU A 8 -12.12 4.83 -12.88
N ALA A 9 -12.38 5.28 -11.64
CA ALA A 9 -12.22 4.56 -10.37
C ALA A 9 -12.57 3.05 -10.40
N PRO A 10 -11.80 2.18 -9.72
CA PRO A 10 -12.17 0.79 -9.50
C PRO A 10 -13.09 0.63 -8.27
N PRO A 11 -13.86 -0.48 -8.20
CA PRO A 11 -14.96 -0.66 -7.25
C PRO A 11 -14.47 -1.08 -5.85
N VAL A 12 -15.30 -0.86 -4.83
CA VAL A 12 -15.08 -1.21 -3.42
C VAL A 12 -15.08 -2.73 -3.19
N GLY A 13 -14.09 -3.31 -2.47
CA GLY A 13 -14.16 -4.72 -2.01
C GLY A 13 -12.93 -5.32 -1.28
N LEU A 14 -13.20 -6.16 -0.27
CA LEU A 14 -12.26 -7.04 0.47
C LEU A 14 -12.12 -8.40 -0.25
N ARG A 15 -10.91 -9.02 -0.29
CA ARG A 15 -10.68 -10.27 -1.07
C ARG A 15 -10.31 -11.50 -0.25
N HIS A 16 -10.71 -12.67 -0.76
CA HIS A 16 -10.20 -13.99 -0.38
C HIS A 16 -9.42 -14.67 -1.53
N LYS A 17 -8.51 -15.59 -1.19
CA LYS A 17 -7.84 -16.49 -2.15
C LYS A 17 -8.69 -17.74 -2.38
N ILE A 18 -8.91 -18.12 -3.64
CA ILE A 18 -9.50 -19.42 -4.01
C ILE A 18 -8.44 -20.23 -4.78
N THR A 19 -8.23 -21.47 -4.36
CA THR A 19 -7.43 -22.47 -5.09
C THR A 19 -8.36 -23.21 -6.03
N THR A 20 -8.05 -23.21 -7.34
CA THR A 20 -8.81 -23.99 -8.33
C THR A 20 -8.23 -25.40 -8.49
N ASP A 21 -9.04 -26.33 -9.00
CA ASP A 21 -8.73 -27.77 -9.15
C ASP A 21 -7.44 -28.07 -9.96
N GLU A 22 -6.97 -27.10 -10.75
CA GLU A 22 -5.75 -27.18 -11.56
C GLU A 22 -4.50 -26.65 -10.82
N GLY A 23 -4.60 -26.33 -9.53
CA GLY A 23 -3.48 -25.82 -8.72
C GLY A 23 -3.17 -24.33 -8.92
N PHE A 24 -3.95 -23.61 -9.73
CA PHE A 24 -3.80 -22.17 -9.93
C PHE A 24 -4.59 -21.36 -8.89
N SER A 25 -4.12 -20.12 -8.64
CA SER A 25 -4.89 -19.09 -7.93
C SER A 25 -5.31 -18.01 -8.92
N ARG A 26 -6.61 -17.77 -9.07
CA ARG A 26 -7.19 -16.73 -9.95
C ARG A 26 -7.91 -15.66 -9.12
N ARG A 27 -8.01 -14.45 -9.68
CA ARG A 27 -8.79 -13.33 -9.12
C ARG A 27 -10.28 -13.65 -9.24
N ASP A 28 -11.05 -13.58 -8.14
CA ASP A 28 -12.51 -13.60 -8.20
C ASP A 28 -13.01 -12.19 -8.59
N PRO A 29 -13.72 -12.02 -9.72
CA PRO A 29 -14.26 -10.73 -10.14
C PRO A 29 -15.26 -10.10 -9.17
N ARG A 30 -15.75 -10.85 -8.17
CA ARG A 30 -16.77 -10.42 -7.21
C ARG A 30 -16.22 -9.67 -5.98
N ASP A 31 -14.90 -9.68 -5.76
CA ASP A 31 -14.25 -9.27 -4.50
C ASP A 31 -13.43 -7.95 -4.54
N GLY A 32 -13.43 -7.24 -5.67
CA GLY A 32 -12.78 -5.91 -5.80
C GLY A 32 -11.23 -5.92 -5.85
N PRO A 33 -10.56 -4.74 -5.89
CA PRO A 33 -9.15 -4.55 -6.21
C PRO A 33 -8.16 -4.62 -5.02
N TYR A 34 -8.57 -4.86 -3.76
CA TYR A 34 -7.70 -4.52 -2.61
C TYR A 34 -6.95 -5.63 -1.87
N GLY A 35 -7.33 -6.89 -1.98
CA GLY A 35 -6.78 -7.96 -1.11
C GLY A 35 -5.36 -8.46 -1.44
N VAL A 36 -4.64 -7.83 -2.38
CA VAL A 36 -3.16 -8.01 -2.48
C VAL A 36 -2.42 -6.99 -1.59
N PHE A 37 -3.10 -5.91 -1.19
CA PHE A 37 -2.59 -4.89 -0.27
C PHE A 37 -2.91 -5.25 1.19
N ILE A 38 -4.06 -5.91 1.42
CA ILE A 38 -4.52 -6.27 2.76
C ILE A 38 -3.79 -7.53 3.23
N SER A 39 -2.73 -7.35 3.99
CA SER A 39 -2.05 -8.42 4.72
C SER A 39 -2.78 -8.82 6.00
N HIS A 40 -3.47 -7.85 6.61
CA HIS A 40 -4.23 -8.02 7.84
C HIS A 40 -5.59 -7.37 7.66
N VAL A 41 -6.65 -8.17 7.73
CA VAL A 41 -8.05 -7.70 7.65
C VAL A 41 -8.36 -6.74 8.80
N ASN A 42 -7.70 -6.92 9.94
CA ASN A 42 -7.73 -6.00 11.06
C ASN A 42 -6.32 -5.88 11.67
N GLU A 43 -5.69 -4.71 11.56
CA GLU A 43 -4.40 -4.40 12.22
C GLU A 43 -4.57 -3.92 13.68
N GLY A 44 -5.80 -3.92 14.20
CA GLY A 44 -6.11 -3.29 15.48
C GLY A 44 -6.02 -1.76 15.41
N VAL A 45 -6.26 -1.19 14.23
CA VAL A 45 -6.19 0.26 13.98
C VAL A 45 -7.60 0.81 13.76
N TYR A 46 -7.93 1.86 14.51
CA TYR A 46 -9.26 2.46 14.51
C TYR A 46 -9.19 3.93 14.08
N ARG A 47 -10.29 4.41 13.50
CA ARG A 47 -10.44 5.80 13.09
C ARG A 47 -10.20 6.75 14.27
N ALA A 48 -9.45 7.82 14.04
CA ALA A 48 -9.29 8.89 15.03
C ALA A 48 -10.63 9.59 15.31
N ILE A 49 -10.96 9.80 16.58
CA ILE A 49 -12.17 10.52 17.02
C ILE A 49 -12.05 12.01 16.64
N ASP A 50 -10.91 12.60 16.93
CA ASP A 50 -10.48 13.93 16.51
C ASP A 50 -9.05 13.87 15.97
N THR A 51 -8.68 14.76 15.05
CA THR A 51 -7.35 14.74 14.40
C THR A 51 -6.30 15.51 15.20
N GLY A 52 -6.71 16.55 15.92
CA GLY A 52 -5.82 17.48 16.64
C GLY A 52 -4.81 16.78 17.56
N PRO A 53 -5.21 15.82 18.41
CA PRO A 53 -4.29 15.14 19.30
C PRO A 53 -3.20 14.34 18.57
N TYR A 54 -3.48 13.83 17.37
CA TYR A 54 -2.57 12.96 16.61
C TYR A 54 -1.74 13.72 15.58
N GLU A 55 -2.12 14.95 15.24
CA GLU A 55 -1.56 15.72 14.13
C GLU A 55 -0.02 15.81 14.17
N HIS A 56 0.57 16.08 15.33
CA HIS A 56 2.02 16.19 15.47
C HIS A 56 2.75 14.86 15.17
N LEU A 57 2.22 13.73 15.64
CA LEU A 57 2.78 12.39 15.40
C LEU A 57 2.58 11.97 13.95
N TRP A 58 1.45 12.33 13.36
CA TRP A 58 1.17 12.09 11.94
C TRP A 58 2.01 12.97 11.01
N ASN A 59 2.27 14.22 11.38
CA ASN A 59 3.18 15.09 10.64
C ASN A 59 4.61 14.53 10.69
N GLN A 60 5.06 14.06 11.86
CA GLN A 60 6.33 13.36 11.99
C GLN A 60 6.38 12.07 11.18
N SER A 61 5.29 11.31 11.12
CA SER A 61 5.25 10.03 10.40
C SER A 61 5.26 10.18 8.87
N THR A 62 4.93 11.37 8.34
CA THR A 62 4.81 11.61 6.89
C THR A 62 6.06 11.18 6.11
N ILE A 63 7.26 11.47 6.62
CA ILE A 63 8.50 11.04 5.95
C ILE A 63 8.61 9.51 5.90
N PHE A 64 8.23 8.83 6.99
CA PHE A 64 8.27 7.37 7.05
C PHE A 64 7.19 6.73 6.20
N ILE A 65 5.99 7.31 6.12
CA ILE A 65 4.95 6.87 5.18
C ILE A 65 5.47 6.95 3.74
N MET A 66 6.10 8.07 3.36
CA MET A 66 6.65 8.23 2.02
C MET A 66 7.77 7.22 1.74
N SER A 67 8.68 7.01 2.69
CA SER A 67 9.71 5.97 2.58
C SER A 67 9.11 4.57 2.48
N LEU A 68 8.07 4.27 3.26
CA LEU A 68 7.37 2.98 3.23
C LEU A 68 6.74 2.70 1.86
N LEU A 69 6.21 3.73 1.21
CA LEU A 69 5.54 3.60 -0.09
C LEU A 69 6.55 3.55 -1.26
N TRP A 70 7.55 4.42 -1.28
CA TRP A 70 8.31 4.72 -2.49
C TRP A 70 9.77 4.29 -2.51
N GLU A 71 10.36 4.01 -1.34
CA GLU A 71 11.80 3.77 -1.25
C GLU A 71 12.18 2.28 -1.33
N SER A 72 13.47 1.98 -1.27
CA SER A 72 13.99 0.61 -1.33
C SER A 72 13.50 -0.25 -0.16
N ASN A 73 13.54 -1.58 -0.31
CA ASN A 73 13.13 -2.51 0.76
C ASN A 73 13.82 -2.25 2.10
N ASP A 74 15.12 -1.94 2.11
CA ASP A 74 15.84 -1.61 3.35
C ASP A 74 15.28 -0.35 4.02
N GLN A 75 14.98 0.69 3.22
CA GLN A 75 14.37 1.91 3.73
C GLN A 75 12.93 1.70 4.16
N ARG A 76 12.16 0.83 3.48
CA ARG A 76 10.81 0.44 3.88
C ARG A 76 10.81 -0.29 5.21
N GLU A 77 11.70 -1.25 5.42
CA GLU A 77 11.81 -1.98 6.69
C GLU A 77 12.25 -1.07 7.83
N TRP A 78 13.14 -0.11 7.57
CA TRP A 78 13.47 0.92 8.54
C TRP A 78 12.27 1.82 8.86
N ALA A 79 11.57 2.34 7.84
CA ALA A 79 10.40 3.18 8.00
C ALA A 79 9.26 2.46 8.76
N LYS A 80 9.06 1.17 8.46
CA LYS A 80 8.12 0.29 9.17
C LYS A 80 8.39 0.28 10.68
N LYS A 81 9.65 0.13 11.10
CA LYS A 81 10.04 0.16 12.51
C LYS A 81 9.76 1.52 13.15
N GLN A 82 10.04 2.62 12.44
CA GLN A 82 9.74 3.97 12.94
C GLN A 82 8.23 4.18 13.13
N LEU A 83 7.42 3.73 12.17
CA LEU A 83 5.96 3.84 12.24
C LEU A 83 5.37 2.99 13.38
N ILE A 84 5.91 1.79 13.62
CA ILE A 84 5.51 0.96 14.78
C ILE A 84 5.82 1.70 16.09
N SER A 85 6.99 2.35 16.20
CA SER A 85 7.33 3.17 17.37
C SER A 85 6.39 4.37 17.53
N ILE A 86 5.95 4.99 16.43
CA ILE A 86 4.96 6.07 16.48
C ILE A 86 3.60 5.54 16.95
N ASN A 87 3.15 4.39 16.48
CA ASN A 87 1.92 3.77 16.99
C ASN A 87 2.00 3.49 18.50
N THR A 88 3.15 3.03 19.01
CA THR A 88 3.36 2.89 20.47
C THR A 88 3.22 4.22 21.21
N ALA A 89 3.71 5.33 20.64
CA ALA A 89 3.54 6.66 21.22
C ALA A 89 2.08 7.15 21.19
N ILE A 90 1.37 6.88 20.08
CA ILE A 90 -0.06 7.17 19.92
C ILE A 90 -0.86 6.41 20.98
N ASP A 91 -0.64 5.11 21.13
CA ASP A 91 -1.33 4.29 22.14
C ASP A 91 -1.05 4.76 23.56
N ARG A 92 0.20 5.13 23.86
CA ARG A 92 0.54 5.72 25.16
C ARG A 92 -0.20 7.04 25.40
N GLN A 93 -0.36 7.88 24.38
CA GLN A 93 -1.13 9.12 24.47
C GLN A 93 -2.63 8.85 24.66
N ASN A 94 -3.18 7.86 23.95
CA ASN A 94 -4.55 7.41 24.10
C ASN A 94 -4.85 7.01 25.55
N GLU A 95 -3.98 6.19 26.14
CA GLU A 95 -4.12 5.72 27.52
C GLU A 95 -3.95 6.84 28.55
N THR A 96 -2.90 7.66 28.40
CA THR A 96 -2.48 8.58 29.49
C THR A 96 -3.13 9.96 29.45
N LYS A 97 -3.60 10.42 28.29
CA LYS A 97 -4.07 11.81 28.11
C LYS A 97 -5.49 11.90 27.57
N LEU A 98 -5.88 10.99 26.69
CA LEU A 98 -7.13 11.12 25.94
C LEU A 98 -8.23 10.19 26.45
N ASN A 99 -7.88 9.14 27.21
CA ASN A 99 -8.80 8.06 27.59
C ASN A 99 -9.48 7.44 26.35
N HIS A 100 -8.73 7.30 25.27
CA HIS A 100 -9.18 6.68 24.02
C HIS A 100 -8.80 5.19 23.99
N PRO A 101 -9.57 4.32 23.32
CA PRO A 101 -9.20 2.91 23.15
C PRO A 101 -7.84 2.74 22.44
N PRO A 102 -7.06 1.69 22.76
CA PRO A 102 -5.87 1.34 21.99
C PRO A 102 -6.18 1.17 20.50
N GLY A 103 -5.23 1.58 19.64
CA GLY A 103 -5.38 1.57 18.19
C GLY A 103 -6.06 2.80 17.60
N THR A 104 -6.66 3.67 18.42
CA THR A 104 -7.33 4.89 17.94
C THR A 104 -6.30 5.87 17.38
N GLY A 105 -6.43 6.23 16.11
CA GLY A 105 -5.51 7.15 15.44
C GLY A 105 -4.14 6.53 15.08
N CYS A 106 -3.93 5.25 15.37
CA CYS A 106 -2.74 4.52 14.93
C CYS A 106 -2.72 4.38 13.40
N ILE A 107 -1.57 3.97 12.87
CA ILE A 107 -1.29 3.86 11.43
C ILE A 107 -1.34 2.38 11.02
N GLU A 108 -2.01 2.06 9.90
CA GLU A 108 -2.05 0.70 9.29
C GLU A 108 -0.71 0.38 8.59
N VAL A 109 0.33 0.13 9.38
CA VAL A 109 1.71 0.00 8.89
C VAL A 109 1.89 -1.20 7.96
N HIS A 110 1.28 -2.35 8.23
CA HIS A 110 1.53 -3.56 7.44
C HIS A 110 0.89 -3.49 6.06
N ASN A 111 -0.34 -3.00 6.00
CA ASN A 111 -1.07 -2.84 4.74
C ASN A 111 -0.46 -1.70 3.91
N LEU A 112 0.01 -0.60 4.52
CA LEU A 112 0.76 0.44 3.81
C LEU A 112 2.13 -0.07 3.31
N HIS A 113 2.80 -0.95 4.05
CA HIS A 113 4.02 -1.60 3.58
C HIS A 113 3.78 -2.47 2.34
N ARG A 114 2.70 -3.26 2.35
CA ARG A 114 2.27 -4.03 1.17
C ARG A 114 1.90 -3.13 0.01
N ALA A 115 1.25 -2.00 0.25
CA ALA A 115 0.96 -1.01 -0.78
C ALA A 115 2.26 -0.50 -1.45
N GLY A 116 3.32 -0.23 -0.68
CA GLY A 116 4.64 0.12 -1.21
C GLY A 116 5.21 -0.94 -2.15
N ILE A 117 5.19 -2.22 -1.75
CA ILE A 117 5.63 -3.33 -2.63
C ILE A 117 4.83 -3.36 -3.94
N GLN A 118 3.53 -3.10 -3.87
CA GLN A 118 2.69 -3.10 -5.06
C GLN A 118 2.92 -1.88 -5.97
N LEU A 119 3.43 -0.76 -5.45
CA LEU A 119 3.89 0.36 -6.29
C LEU A 119 5.11 -0.02 -7.13
N ASP A 120 6.04 -0.82 -6.61
CA ASP A 120 7.18 -1.32 -7.40
C ASP A 120 6.70 -2.20 -8.55
N LEU A 121 5.73 -3.08 -8.27
CA LEU A 121 5.09 -3.91 -9.29
C LEU A 121 4.32 -3.04 -10.30
N ALA A 122 3.64 -1.98 -9.85
CA ALA A 122 2.95 -1.07 -10.76
C ALA A 122 3.91 -0.32 -11.68
N VAL A 123 5.08 0.09 -11.18
CA VAL A 123 6.15 0.68 -11.99
C VAL A 123 6.62 -0.30 -13.06
N ARG A 124 6.79 -1.58 -12.69
CA ARG A 124 7.13 -2.66 -13.62
C ARG A 124 6.03 -2.87 -14.66
N ASP A 125 4.76 -2.91 -14.24
CA ASP A 125 3.61 -3.13 -15.10
C ASP A 125 3.51 -2.09 -16.22
N VAL A 126 3.84 -0.83 -15.94
CA VAL A 126 3.90 0.22 -16.97
C VAL A 126 4.98 -0.08 -18.02
N LYS A 127 6.15 -0.57 -17.60
CA LYS A 127 7.27 -0.82 -18.51
C LYS A 127 7.06 -2.01 -19.43
N PHE A 128 6.48 -3.09 -18.90
CA PHE A 128 6.31 -4.34 -19.64
C PHE A 128 4.95 -4.46 -20.31
N TYR A 129 3.89 -3.93 -19.67
CA TYR A 129 2.50 -4.12 -20.10
C TYR A 129 1.78 -2.82 -20.43
N ARG A 130 2.42 -1.65 -20.27
CA ARG A 130 1.81 -0.32 -20.44
C ARG A 130 0.54 -0.12 -19.58
N SER A 131 0.44 -0.86 -18.48
CA SER A 131 -0.73 -0.83 -17.59
C SER A 131 -0.47 0.03 -16.36
N THR A 132 -1.43 0.88 -15.99
CA THR A 132 -1.42 1.64 -14.74
C THR A 132 -2.42 1.11 -13.72
N ALA A 133 -3.15 0.02 -14.01
CA ALA A 133 -4.25 -0.46 -13.16
C ALA A 133 -3.82 -0.66 -11.69
N ARG A 134 -2.69 -1.34 -11.46
CA ARG A 134 -2.17 -1.56 -10.10
C ARG A 134 -1.80 -0.27 -9.37
N TYR A 135 -1.32 0.74 -10.09
CA TYR A 135 -1.04 2.05 -9.49
C TYR A 135 -2.32 2.74 -9.04
N GLU A 136 -3.37 2.71 -9.88
CA GLU A 136 -4.67 3.28 -9.55
C GLU A 136 -5.27 2.54 -8.33
N ASP A 137 -5.20 1.21 -8.29
CA ASP A 137 -5.63 0.41 -7.14
C ASP A 137 -4.91 0.79 -5.84
N VAL A 138 -3.59 0.99 -5.86
CA VAL A 138 -2.84 1.42 -4.67
C VAL A 138 -3.19 2.85 -4.27
N ARG A 139 -3.34 3.75 -5.25
CA ARG A 139 -3.70 5.15 -5.00
C ARG A 139 -5.04 5.23 -4.29
N ASP A 140 -6.03 4.49 -4.78
CA ASP A 140 -7.38 4.50 -4.23
C ASP A 140 -7.42 3.81 -2.87
N PHE A 141 -6.65 2.73 -2.69
CA PHE A 141 -6.42 2.10 -1.39
C PHE A 141 -5.93 3.12 -0.34
N VAL A 142 -4.92 3.93 -0.65
CA VAL A 142 -4.39 4.94 0.30
C VAL A 142 -5.38 6.07 0.52
N TRP A 143 -6.03 6.55 -0.55
CA TRP A 143 -7.03 7.60 -0.48
C TRP A 143 -8.20 7.21 0.43
N GLU A 144 -8.73 5.99 0.32
CA GLU A 144 -9.79 5.49 1.20
C GLU A 144 -9.37 5.51 2.67
N ARG A 145 -8.11 5.19 3.02
CA ARG A 145 -7.64 5.29 4.41
C ARG A 145 -7.58 6.73 4.87
N ILE A 146 -7.12 7.66 4.03
CA ILE A 146 -7.10 9.09 4.35
C ILE A 146 -8.51 9.54 4.75
N GLN A 147 -9.52 9.20 3.96
CA GLN A 147 -10.91 9.56 4.24
C GLN A 147 -11.49 8.84 5.47
N ASN A 148 -11.31 7.52 5.55
CA ASN A 148 -12.00 6.70 6.56
C ASN A 148 -11.31 6.67 7.92
N ARG A 149 -10.01 6.99 7.99
CA ARG A 149 -9.22 7.04 9.24
C ARG A 149 -8.89 8.47 9.67
N ASN A 150 -9.23 9.46 8.85
CA ASN A 150 -8.86 10.87 9.01
C ASN A 150 -7.34 11.10 8.99
N TYR A 151 -6.58 10.32 8.22
CA TYR A 151 -5.14 10.55 8.08
C TYR A 151 -4.83 11.87 7.33
N PRO A 152 -3.61 12.41 7.44
CA PRO A 152 -3.21 13.60 6.69
C PRO A 152 -3.32 13.41 5.17
N GLU A 153 -3.83 14.42 4.47
CA GLU A 153 -3.87 14.46 3.00
C GLU A 153 -2.48 14.45 2.38
N SER A 154 -1.45 14.89 3.12
CA SER A 154 -0.05 14.84 2.70
C SER A 154 0.44 13.41 2.42
N TRP A 155 -0.28 12.38 2.86
CA TRP A 155 0.04 10.98 2.60
C TRP A 155 -0.47 10.49 1.23
N ALA A 156 -1.23 11.30 0.51
CA ALA A 156 -1.79 10.94 -0.78
C ALA A 156 -0.71 10.58 -1.81
N ILE A 157 -0.95 9.52 -2.56
CA ILE A 157 -0.10 9.10 -3.67
C ILE A 157 -0.44 9.93 -4.91
N THR A 158 0.55 10.65 -5.42
CA THR A 158 0.37 11.49 -6.62
C THR A 158 0.85 10.80 -7.88
N ARG A 159 0.23 11.15 -9.01
CA ARG A 159 0.65 10.67 -10.34
C ARG A 159 2.05 11.15 -10.71
N ARG A 160 2.43 12.34 -10.25
CA ARG A 160 3.77 12.90 -10.43
C ARG A 160 4.84 12.05 -9.75
N GLN A 161 4.62 11.62 -8.50
CA GLN A 161 5.53 10.70 -7.80
C GLN A 161 5.68 9.41 -8.62
N PHE A 162 4.57 8.79 -9.00
CA PHE A 162 4.59 7.55 -9.78
C PHE A 162 5.39 7.69 -11.09
N GLN A 163 5.17 8.77 -11.85
CA GLN A 163 5.91 9.06 -13.09
C GLN A 163 7.43 9.19 -12.87
N LEU A 164 7.85 9.79 -11.76
CA LEU A 164 9.27 9.90 -11.41
C LEU A 164 9.89 8.50 -11.20
N HIS A 165 9.19 7.60 -10.51
CA HIS A 165 9.66 6.22 -10.30
C HIS A 165 9.68 5.42 -11.62
N VAL A 166 8.64 5.54 -12.45
CA VAL A 166 8.62 4.94 -13.79
C VAL A 166 9.79 5.45 -14.65
N THR A 167 10.14 6.72 -14.57
CA THR A 167 11.24 7.28 -15.35
C THR A 167 12.60 6.78 -14.86
N LYS A 168 12.78 6.66 -13.53
CA LYS A 168 14.03 6.18 -12.90
C LYS A 168 14.23 4.67 -13.04
N PHE A 169 13.16 3.89 -13.26
CA PHE A 169 13.23 2.45 -13.34
C PHE A 169 14.10 1.97 -14.50
N LYS A 170 15.17 1.24 -14.17
CA LYS A 170 16.03 0.54 -15.12
C LYS A 170 15.74 -0.96 -15.04
N SER A 171 15.27 -1.54 -16.15
CA SER A 171 15.11 -3.00 -16.26
C SER A 171 16.45 -3.70 -16.03
N LYS A 172 16.54 -4.51 -14.98
CA LYS A 172 17.62 -5.50 -14.81
C LYS A 172 17.09 -6.83 -15.33
N SER A 173 17.80 -7.48 -16.25
CA SER A 173 17.38 -8.70 -16.96
C SER A 173 17.16 -9.93 -16.06
N SER A 174 17.57 -9.89 -14.78
CA SER A 174 17.56 -11.04 -13.87
C SER A 174 16.50 -11.03 -12.77
N VAL A 175 15.71 -9.94 -12.62
CA VAL A 175 14.73 -9.80 -11.52
C VAL A 175 13.34 -10.35 -11.91
N SER A 176 13.16 -10.84 -13.14
CA SER A 176 11.83 -11.28 -13.60
C SER A 176 11.25 -12.42 -12.76
N ASN A 177 12.06 -13.38 -12.32
CA ASN A 177 11.50 -14.63 -11.82
C ASN A 177 10.99 -14.57 -10.38
N ALA A 178 11.59 -13.81 -9.46
CA ALA A 178 11.21 -13.90 -8.04
C ALA A 178 9.86 -13.22 -7.72
N LEU A 179 9.62 -12.05 -8.29
CA LEU A 179 8.38 -11.28 -8.06
C LEU A 179 7.19 -11.84 -8.85
N ASP A 180 7.44 -12.47 -10.00
CA ASP A 180 6.39 -13.10 -10.81
C ASP A 180 5.86 -14.39 -10.16
N ILE A 181 6.66 -15.06 -9.32
CA ILE A 181 6.26 -16.24 -8.55
C ILE A 181 5.35 -15.85 -7.36
N GLU A 182 5.56 -14.69 -6.72
CA GLU A 182 4.66 -14.19 -5.69
C GLU A 182 3.33 -13.64 -6.26
N ASP A 183 3.36 -13.10 -7.47
CA ASP A 183 2.21 -12.48 -8.17
C ASP A 183 1.44 -13.48 -9.06
N GLY A 184 1.91 -14.73 -9.19
CA GLY A 184 1.30 -15.77 -10.02
C GLY A 184 1.28 -15.47 -11.53
N ALA A 185 2.08 -14.50 -11.98
CA ALA A 185 1.99 -13.94 -13.32
C ALA A 185 2.76 -14.73 -14.39
N TYR A 186 3.78 -15.51 -14.01
CA TYR A 186 4.57 -16.30 -14.95
C TYR A 186 5.15 -17.57 -14.30
N GLN A 187 4.63 -18.73 -14.68
CA GLN A 187 5.45 -19.94 -14.84
C GLN A 187 5.47 -20.27 -16.33
N ARG A 188 6.68 -20.36 -16.92
CA ARG A 188 6.81 -20.89 -18.27
C ARG A 188 6.25 -22.32 -18.27
N PRO A 189 5.50 -22.74 -19.30
CA PRO A 189 5.20 -24.16 -19.44
C PRO A 189 6.53 -24.90 -19.53
N ASN A 190 6.72 -25.87 -18.64
CA ASN A 190 7.82 -26.82 -18.77
C ASN A 190 7.64 -27.52 -20.13
N ALA A 191 8.72 -27.51 -20.92
CA ALA A 191 8.80 -28.24 -22.18
C ALA A 191 8.68 -29.75 -21.95
#